data_AF-A0A3S0PPC4-F1
#
_entry.id   AF-A0A3S0PPC4-F1
#
_cell.length_a   1.000
_cell.length_b   1.000
_cell.length_c   1.000
_cell.angle_alpha   90.00
_cell.angle_beta   90.00
_cell.angle_gamma   90.00
#
_symmetry.space_group_name_H-M   'P 1'
#
loop_
_entity.id
_entity.type
_entity.pdbx_description
1 polymer ?
#
loop_
_entity_poly.entity_id
_entity_poly.type
_entity_poly.pdbx_seq_one_letter_code
_entity_poly.pdbx_strand_id
1 'polypeptide(L)'
;MNRHSFSGLITSLACLMACIYLLASDTHFPVIQWPYEAFQGLVFSLVWGFGVSATVGYVYATLITVTLVTISFAIGHKISRITSKTNNQ
;
A
#
# COMPACT_ATOMS: atom_id res chain seq x y z
N MET A 1 23.35 -2.85 -8.18
CA MET A 1 22.02 -2.63 -7.57
C MET A 1 21.46 -4.00 -7.19
N ASN A 2 21.28 -4.27 -5.90
CA ASN A 2 21.07 -5.63 -5.39
C ASN A 2 19.71 -6.18 -5.85
N ARG A 3 19.72 -7.34 -6.53
CA ARG A 3 18.52 -8.04 -7.02
C ARG A 3 17.44 -8.22 -5.95
N HIS A 4 17.86 -8.33 -4.69
CA HIS A 4 16.98 -8.40 -3.52
C HIS A 4 16.21 -7.12 -3.21
N SER A 5 16.87 -5.96 -3.32
CA SER A 5 16.24 -4.66 -3.12
C SER A 5 15.23 -4.36 -4.24
N PHE A 6 15.53 -4.79 -5.47
CA PHE A 6 14.63 -4.62 -6.62
C PHE A 6 13.35 -5.44 -6.49
N SER A 7 13.45 -6.69 -6.02
CA SER A 7 12.30 -7.55 -5.75
C SER A 7 11.41 -6.99 -4.63
N GLY A 8 11.98 -6.47 -3.54
CA GLY A 8 11.20 -5.81 -2.49
C GLY A 8 10.46 -4.56 -2.99
N LEU A 9 11.09 -3.80 -3.90
CA LEU A 9 10.53 -2.59 -4.49
C LEU A 9 9.33 -2.92 -5.38
N ILE A 10 9.43 -3.93 -6.25
CA ILE A 10 8.31 -4.39 -7.10
C ILE A 10 7.15 -4.89 -6.25
N THR A 11 7.41 -5.68 -5.21
CA THR A 11 6.34 -6.18 -4.33
C THR A 11 5.63 -5.04 -3.59
N SER A 12 6.39 -4.04 -3.10
CA SER A 12 5.79 -2.87 -2.45
C SER A 12 4.95 -2.04 -3.43
N LEU A 13 5.43 -1.88 -4.67
CA LEU A 13 4.71 -1.15 -5.72
C LEU A 13 3.42 -1.88 -6.12
N ALA A 14 3.48 -3.20 -6.27
CA ALA A 14 2.32 -4.03 -6.60
C ALA A 14 1.28 -4.01 -5.46
N CYS A 15 1.71 -4.04 -4.20
CA CYS A 15 0.79 -3.93 -3.07
C CYS A 15 0.13 -2.55 -2.99
N LEU A 16 0.88 -1.47 -3.23
CA LEU A 16 0.33 -0.12 -3.33
C LEU A 16 -0.73 -0.04 -4.44
N MET A 17 -0.43 -0.55 -5.63
CA MET A 17 -1.39 -0.58 -6.73
C MET A 17 -2.62 -1.44 -6.41
N ALA A 18 -2.45 -2.58 -5.75
CA ALA A 18 -3.56 -3.44 -5.35
C ALA A 18 -4.47 -2.75 -4.31
N CYS A 19 -3.89 -2.06 -3.31
CA CYS A 19 -4.67 -1.27 -2.36
C CYS A 19 -5.43 -0.12 -3.03
N ILE A 20 -4.78 0.60 -3.95
CA ILE A 20 -5.44 1.67 -4.71
C ILE A 20 -6.57 1.09 -5.56
N TYR A 21 -6.34 -0.03 -6.25
CA TYR A 21 -7.34 -0.70 -7.07
C TYR A 21 -8.54 -1.16 -6.23
N LEU A 22 -8.32 -1.78 -5.06
CA LEU A 22 -9.40 -2.24 -4.18
C LEU A 22 -10.28 -1.10 -3.65
N LEU A 23 -9.71 0.10 -3.47
CA LEU A 23 -10.47 1.24 -2.95
C LEU A 23 -11.06 2.12 -4.06
N ALA A 24 -10.46 2.13 -5.24
CA ALA A 24 -10.83 3.01 -6.35
C ALA A 24 -11.45 2.26 -7.55
N SER A 25 -11.63 0.93 -7.50
CA SER A 25 -12.16 0.10 -8.59
C SER A 25 -13.50 0.58 -9.13
N ASP A 26 -14.33 1.10 -8.23
CA ASP A 26 -15.69 1.55 -8.54
C ASP A 26 -15.75 3.04 -8.89
N THR A 27 -14.61 3.73 -8.90
CA THR A 27 -14.54 5.15 -9.24
C THR A 27 -14.49 5.33 -10.76
N HIS A 28 -15.41 6.16 -11.28
CA HIS A 28 -15.45 6.53 -12.71
C HIS A 28 -14.38 7.57 -13.09
N PHE A 29 -13.43 7.84 -12.20
CA PHE A 29 -12.39 8.85 -12.37
C PHE A 29 -11.19 8.31 -13.16
N PRO A 30 -10.42 9.18 -13.85
CA PRO A 30 -9.20 8.79 -14.53
C PRO A 30 -8.17 8.21 -13.55
N VAL A 31 -7.42 7.19 -14.00
CA VAL A 31 -6.46 6.41 -13.18
C VAL A 31 -5.42 7.27 -12.45
N ILE A 32 -5.10 8.45 -12.98
CA ILE A 32 -4.16 9.39 -12.35
C ILE A 32 -4.68 9.92 -10.99
N GLN A 33 -6.00 9.97 -10.80
CA GLN A 33 -6.66 10.47 -9.59
C GLN A 33 -6.94 9.36 -8.57
N TRP A 34 -6.88 8.09 -8.97
CA TRP A 34 -7.15 6.94 -8.09
C TRP A 34 -6.34 6.92 -6.79
N PRO A 35 -5.04 7.29 -6.75
CA PRO A 35 -4.30 7.32 -5.50
C PRO A 35 -4.87 8.34 -4.50
N TYR A 36 -5.31 9.49 -5.02
CA TYR A 36 -5.90 10.54 -4.20
C TYR A 36 -7.29 10.13 -3.70
N GLU A 37 -8.12 9.59 -4.58
CA GLU A 37 -9.47 9.09 -4.24
C GLU A 37 -9.41 7.93 -3.24
N ALA A 38 -8.49 6.98 -3.41
CA ALA A 38 -8.29 5.90 -2.45
C ALA A 38 -7.85 6.46 -1.09
N PHE A 39 -6.97 7.47 -1.04
CA PHE A 39 -6.57 8.06 0.22
C PHE A 39 -7.72 8.82 0.90
N GLN A 40 -8.48 9.62 0.14
CA GLN A 40 -9.68 10.31 0.62
C GLN A 40 -10.74 9.34 1.12
N GLY A 41 -11.00 8.25 0.39
CA GLY A 41 -11.93 7.19 0.79
C GLY A 41 -11.51 6.52 2.10
N LEU A 42 -10.22 6.27 2.27
CA LEU A 42 -9.67 5.70 3.52
C LEU A 42 -9.87 6.68 4.70
N VAL A 43 -9.56 7.96 4.51
CA VAL A 43 -9.81 9.01 5.53
C VAL A 43 -11.29 9.08 5.86
N PHE A 44 -12.17 9.07 4.86
CA PHE A 44 -13.61 9.09 5.04
C PHE A 44 -14.10 7.86 5.83
N SER A 45 -13.67 6.65 5.46
CA SER A 45 -14.03 5.42 6.19
C SER A 45 -13.56 5.43 7.64
N LEU A 46 -12.41 6.05 7.95
CA LEU A 46 -11.93 6.19 9.32
C LEU A 46 -12.70 7.25 10.11
N VAL A 47 -12.93 8.42 9.53
CA VAL A 47 -13.72 9.50 10.15
C VAL A 47 -15.13 9.03 10.43
N TRP A 48 -15.77 8.38 9.45
CA TRP A 48 -17.11 7.85 9.57
C TRP A 48 -17.17 6.62 10.50
N GLY A 49 -16.23 5.68 10.38
CA GLY A 49 -16.23 4.44 11.16
C GLY A 49 -15.83 4.61 12.63
N PHE A 50 -14.89 5.49 12.94
CA PHE A 50 -14.45 5.78 14.31
C PHE A 50 -15.11 7.02 14.93
N GLY A 51 -15.84 7.82 14.14
CA GLY A 51 -16.46 9.06 14.62
C GLY A 51 -15.46 10.14 15.06
N VAL A 52 -14.23 10.10 14.54
CA VAL A 52 -13.15 11.04 14.87
C VAL A 52 -13.13 12.25 13.95
N SER A 53 -12.55 13.35 14.42
CA SER A 53 -12.38 14.57 13.61
C SER A 53 -11.55 14.31 12.34
N ALA A 54 -11.85 15.06 11.28
CA ALA A 54 -11.18 14.94 9.98
C ALA A 54 -9.64 15.00 10.10
N THR A 55 -9.11 15.91 10.93
CA THR A 55 -7.67 16.04 11.17
C THR A 55 -7.04 14.74 11.70
N VAL A 56 -7.75 14.06 12.61
CA VAL A 56 -7.30 12.80 13.20
C VAL A 56 -7.40 11.66 12.17
N GLY A 57 -8.45 11.66 11.34
CA GLY A 57 -8.59 10.72 10.22
C GLY A 57 -7.44 10.78 9.23
N TYR A 58 -6.98 11.98 8.86
CA TYR A 58 -5.80 12.15 8.00
C TYR A 58 -4.51 11.57 8.61
N VAL A 59 -4.32 11.76 9.92
CA VAL A 59 -3.16 11.20 10.64
C VAL A 59 -3.22 9.68 10.63
N TYR A 60 -4.37 9.08 10.96
CA TYR A 60 -4.53 7.62 10.95
C TYR A 60 -4.39 7.01 9.56
N ALA A 61 -4.98 7.61 8.54
CA ALA A 61 -4.85 7.15 7.16
C ALA A 61 -3.38 7.14 6.72
N THR A 62 -2.64 8.22 7.02
CA THR A 62 -1.20 8.32 6.72
C THR A 62 -0.41 7.21 7.42
N LEU A 63 -0.67 6.98 8.71
CA LEU A 63 -0.01 5.92 9.48
C LEU A 63 -0.30 4.53 8.90
N ILE A 64 -1.55 4.26 8.48
CA ILE A 64 -1.95 3.00 7.87
C ILE A 64 -1.24 2.81 6.52
N THR A 65 -1.21 3.84 5.67
CA THR A 65 -0.51 3.78 4.38
C THR A 65 0.99 3.50 4.57
N VAL A 66 1.65 4.19 5.49
CA VAL A 66 3.08 3.96 5.80
C VAL A 66 3.30 2.54 6.33
N THR A 67 2.40 2.05 7.19
CA THR A 67 2.48 0.70 7.73
C THR A 67 2.30 -0.35 6.63
N LEU A 68 1.35 -0.17 5.72
CA LEU A 68 1.17 -1.05 4.56
C LEU A 68 2.40 -1.08 3.66
N VAL A 69 3.00 0.09 3.37
CA VAL A 69 4.21 0.17 2.54
C VAL A 69 5.38 -0.55 3.22
N THR A 70 5.60 -0.32 4.52
CA THR A 70 6.70 -0.94 5.27
C THR A 70 6.53 -2.46 5.41
N ILE A 71 5.32 -2.94 5.71
CA ILE A 71 5.01 -4.37 5.78
C ILE A 71 5.21 -5.03 4.41
N SER A 72 4.71 -4.43 3.34
CA SER A 72 4.83 -4.99 1.99
C SER A 72 6.27 -5.00 1.49
N PHE A 73 7.06 -3.99 1.84
CA PHE A 73 8.51 -4.01 1.60
C PHE A 73 9.21 -5.13 2.40
N ALA A 74 8.86 -5.31 3.67
CA ALA A 74 9.42 -6.38 4.50
C ALA A 74 9.06 -7.78 3.98
N ILE A 75 7.80 -7.99 3.57
CA ILE A 75 7.32 -9.23 2.95
C ILE A 75 8.05 -9.49 1.63
N GLY A 76 8.12 -8.49 0.74
CA GLY A 76 8.83 -8.60 -0.54
C GLY A 76 10.31 -8.95 -0.37
N HIS A 77 10.98 -8.32 0.60
CA HIS A 77 12.37 -8.63 0.93
C HIS A 77 12.54 -10.05 1.50
N LYS A 78 11.60 -10.51 2.35
CA LYS A 78 11.63 -11.87 2.93
C LYS A 78 11.38 -12.94 1.87
N ILE A 79 10.44 -12.73 0.95
CA ILE A 79 10.15 -13.62 -0.19
C ILE A 79 11.36 -13.68 -1.12
N SER A 80 11.97 -12.52 -1.45
CA SER A 80 13.17 -12.45 -2.28
C SER A 80 14.32 -13.31 -1.74
N ARG A 81 14.52 -13.27 -0.41
CA ARG A 81 15.57 -14.05 0.26
C ARG A 81 15.28 -15.55 0.19
N ILE A 82 14.02 -15.96 0.26
CA ILE A 82 13.61 -17.38 0.18
C ILE A 82 13.76 -17.89 -1.26
N THR A 83 13.27 -17.16 -2.26
CA THR A 83 13.37 -17.54 -3.68
C THR A 83 14.82 -17.64 -4.15
N SER A 84 15.71 -16.76 -3.70
CA SER A 84 17.14 -16.85 -4.02
C SER A 84 17.85 -18.02 -3.33
N LYS A 85 17.32 -18.50 -2.20
CA LYS A 85 17.88 -19.68 -1.50
C LYS A 85 17.47 -20.98 -2.21
N THR A 86 16.26 -21.01 -2.77
CA THR A 86 15.75 -22.13 -3.58
C THR A 86 16.45 -22.27 -4.92
N ASN A 87 16.95 -21.20 -5.54
CA ASN A 87 17.63 -21.28 -6.84
C ASN A 87 19.08 -21.81 -6.77
N ASN A 88 19.63 -22.03 -5.56
CA ASN A 88 20.96 -22.60 -5.32
C ASN A 88 20.90 -24.03 -4.74
N GLN A 89 19.73 -24.69 -4.80
CA GLN A 89 19.56 -26.12 -4.52
C GLN A 89 19.18 -26.83 -5.81
#